data_AF-A0A258FM31-F1
#
_entry.id   AF-A0A258FM31-F1
#
_cell.length_a   1.000
_cell.length_b   1.000
_cell.length_c   1.000
_cell.angle_alpha   90.00
_cell.angle_beta   90.00
_cell.angle_gamma   90.00
#
_symmetry.space_group_name_H-M   'P 1'
#
loop_
_entity.id
_entity.type
_entity.pdbx_description
1 polymer ?
#
loop_
_entity_poly.entity_id
_entity_poly.type
_entity_poly.pdbx_seq_one_letter_code
_entity_poly.pdbx_strand_id
1 'polypeptide(L)'
;MSSDREFWRGWGAYMRDPQVAWLLMLRRPPAIYVLSVFGLWWIFVGLSGFGVGRRWDFEATGQLGDSFGILSALMASMAAIFTYQTLVDTRRQASIAEADAETQRNAAKVARAEAAADREAAEARNAARDKAESRRDNERTYFGLLDLRYRVLADLKTGKGDSQQIGTDAAASLVSRVGPSFYSDPDTFSYADSYEQMFSSHRNDLGHYFRFTYHIIKFARDNFGPDAYEYVRLLRAQLSNAEITLIALNCAHGEGREKFLKWVETYSLLHNIDPSDRVQYKLDLYFRPKAFDPQAKASAKPLGEVDPLSVAT
;
A
#
# COMPACT_ATOMS: atom_id res chain seq x y z
N MET A 1 -28.34 1.34 37.35
CA MET A 1 -29.51 1.53 38.26
C MET A 1 -30.77 0.80 37.75
N SER A 2 -30.65 -0.45 37.29
CA SER A 2 -31.83 -1.30 36.97
C SER A 2 -31.69 -2.76 37.38
N SER A 3 -30.53 -3.24 37.85
CA SER A 3 -30.32 -4.64 38.26
C SER A 3 -30.67 -4.94 39.72
N ASP A 4 -30.81 -3.93 40.59
CA ASP A 4 -31.08 -4.16 42.02
C ASP A 4 -32.54 -4.49 42.35
N ARG A 5 -33.47 -4.28 41.42
CA ARG A 5 -34.91 -4.55 41.65
C ARG A 5 -35.32 -5.99 41.36
N GLU A 6 -34.51 -6.77 40.64
CA GLU A 6 -34.78 -8.19 40.42
C GLU A 6 -34.25 -9.08 41.55
N PHE A 7 -33.20 -8.65 42.26
CA PHE A 7 -32.67 -9.36 43.42
C PHE A 7 -33.73 -9.57 44.52
N TRP A 8 -34.63 -8.61 44.73
CA TRP A 8 -35.68 -8.68 45.77
C TRP A 8 -36.95 -9.44 45.36
N ARG A 9 -37.18 -9.69 44.06
CA ARG A 9 -38.41 -10.38 43.59
C ARG A 9 -38.31 -11.91 43.67
N GLY A 10 -37.11 -12.49 43.70
CA GLY A 10 -36.89 -13.94 43.87
C GLY A 10 -37.03 -14.46 45.31
N TRP A 11 -36.96 -13.58 46.31
CA TRP A 11 -36.95 -13.95 47.74
C TRP A 11 -38.30 -14.47 48.25
N GLY A 12 -39.42 -14.03 47.68
CA GLY A 12 -40.75 -14.45 48.10
C GLY A 12 -41.15 -15.85 47.65
N ALA A 13 -40.49 -16.42 46.64
CA ALA A 13 -40.80 -17.74 46.12
C ALA A 13 -39.99 -18.87 46.79
N TYR A 14 -38.79 -18.55 47.30
CA TYR A 14 -37.86 -19.54 47.90
C TYR A 14 -38.18 -19.89 49.36
N MET A 15 -39.04 -19.13 50.05
CA MET A 15 -39.43 -19.40 51.44
C MET A 15 -40.50 -20.49 51.61
N ARG A 16 -41.00 -21.09 50.53
CA ARG A 16 -42.09 -22.08 50.58
C ARG A 16 -41.63 -23.54 50.54
N ASP A 17 -40.34 -23.80 50.34
CA ASP A 17 -39.81 -25.16 50.24
C ASP A 17 -38.99 -25.54 51.50
N PRO A 18 -39.49 -26.45 52.36
CA PRO A 18 -38.79 -26.88 53.56
C PRO A 18 -37.45 -27.59 53.26
N GLN A 19 -37.25 -28.06 52.02
CA GLN A 19 -35.98 -28.66 51.59
C GLN A 19 -34.89 -27.62 51.22
N VAL A 20 -35.24 -26.34 51.11
CA VAL A 20 -34.27 -25.28 50.77
C VAL A 20 -33.89 -24.44 51.99
N ALA A 21 -34.75 -24.44 53.01
CA ALA A 21 -34.52 -23.76 54.28
C ALA A 21 -33.27 -24.27 55.02
N TRP A 22 -32.96 -25.58 54.96
CA TRP A 22 -31.76 -26.13 55.59
C TRP A 22 -30.46 -25.76 54.84
N LEU A 23 -30.52 -25.64 53.51
CA LEU A 23 -29.40 -25.18 52.68
C LEU A 23 -29.07 -23.70 52.92
N LEU A 24 -30.10 -22.87 53.16
CA LEU A 24 -29.93 -21.46 53.56
C LEU A 24 -29.46 -21.31 55.01
N MET A 25 -29.81 -22.25 55.90
CA MET A 25 -29.24 -22.31 57.25
C MET A 25 -27.73 -22.60 57.22
N LEU A 26 -27.26 -23.49 56.33
CA LEU A 26 -25.83 -23.74 56.14
C LEU A 26 -25.06 -22.55 55.55
N ARG A 27 -25.75 -21.62 54.88
CA ARG A 27 -25.14 -20.42 54.30
C ARG A 27 -25.03 -19.24 55.28
N ARG A 28 -25.62 -19.37 56.48
CA ARG A 28 -25.39 -18.38 57.55
C ARG A 28 -23.93 -18.45 57.98
N PRO A 29 -23.25 -17.31 58.18
CA PRO A 29 -21.84 -17.34 58.54
C PRO A 29 -21.67 -18.20 59.79
N PRO A 30 -20.73 -19.16 59.81
CA PRO A 30 -20.54 -20.11 60.90
C PRO A 30 -20.34 -19.42 62.26
N ALA A 31 -19.95 -18.14 62.23
CA ALA A 31 -19.95 -17.23 63.36
C ALA A 31 -21.28 -17.22 64.16
N ILE A 32 -22.45 -17.31 63.52
CA ILE A 32 -23.75 -17.27 64.22
C ILE A 32 -23.96 -18.53 65.07
N TYR A 33 -23.52 -19.69 64.59
CA TYR A 33 -23.61 -20.95 65.33
C TYR A 33 -22.57 -21.02 66.45
N VAL A 34 -21.36 -20.52 66.20
CA VAL A 34 -20.32 -20.43 67.24
C VAL A 34 -20.73 -19.44 68.32
N LEU A 35 -21.27 -18.27 67.95
CA LEU A 35 -21.76 -17.26 68.89
C LEU A 35 -22.99 -17.72 69.66
N SER A 36 -23.88 -18.52 69.07
CA SER A 36 -25.06 -19.04 69.78
C SER A 36 -24.67 -20.12 70.79
N VAL A 37 -23.73 -21.01 70.46
CA VAL A 37 -23.17 -22.00 71.40
C VAL A 37 -22.42 -21.29 72.52
N PHE A 38 -21.60 -20.28 72.19
CA PHE A 38 -20.88 -19.48 73.19
C PHE A 38 -21.83 -18.67 74.08
N GLY A 39 -22.89 -18.08 73.51
CA GLY A 39 -23.93 -17.35 74.23
C GLY A 39 -24.76 -18.24 75.15
N LEU A 40 -25.19 -19.42 74.69
CA LEU A 40 -25.88 -20.42 75.52
C LEU A 40 -25.00 -20.91 76.68
N TRP A 41 -23.70 -21.08 76.43
CA TRP A 41 -22.75 -21.45 77.46
C TRP A 41 -22.54 -20.32 78.50
N TRP A 42 -22.43 -19.07 78.06
CA TRP A 42 -22.36 -17.91 78.97
C TRP A 42 -23.62 -17.77 79.82
N ILE A 43 -24.79 -18.06 79.26
CA ILE A 43 -26.07 -18.10 79.99
C ILE A 43 -26.06 -19.22 81.03
N PHE A 44 -25.57 -20.41 80.69
CA PHE A 44 -25.45 -21.54 81.62
C PHE A 44 -24.49 -21.24 82.78
N VAL A 45 -23.33 -20.64 82.48
CA VAL A 45 -22.35 -20.19 83.49
C VAL A 45 -22.92 -19.05 84.35
N GLY A 46 -23.59 -18.07 83.74
CA GLY A 46 -24.24 -16.96 84.45
C GLY A 46 -25.37 -17.42 85.37
N LEU A 47 -26.19 -18.38 84.94
CA LEU A 47 -27.23 -19.03 85.76
C LEU A 47 -26.64 -19.84 86.92
N SER A 48 -25.48 -20.46 86.74
CA SER A 48 -24.76 -21.13 87.82
C SER A 48 -24.10 -20.17 88.83
N GLY A 49 -23.97 -18.89 88.48
CA GLY A 49 -23.49 -17.82 89.37
C GLY A 49 -24.59 -17.16 90.22
N PHE A 50 -25.85 -17.20 89.78
CA PHE A 50 -27.00 -16.64 90.50
C PHE A 50 -27.77 -17.73 91.27
N GLY A 51 -27.18 -18.20 92.37
CA GLY A 51 -27.97 -18.48 93.57
C GLY A 51 -28.73 -19.81 93.69
N VAL A 52 -28.20 -20.94 93.23
CA VAL A 52 -28.57 -22.27 93.80
C VAL A 52 -27.30 -23.10 94.08
N GLY A 53 -26.71 -22.87 95.25
CA GLY A 53 -26.00 -23.89 96.04
C GLY A 53 -24.82 -24.64 95.43
N ARG A 54 -23.70 -23.97 95.11
CA ARG A 54 -22.33 -24.48 95.35
C ARG A 54 -21.32 -23.32 95.24
N ARG A 55 -20.41 -23.20 96.22
CA ARG A 55 -19.25 -22.29 96.13
C ARG A 55 -18.32 -22.79 95.03
N TRP A 56 -17.88 -21.90 94.15
CA TRP A 56 -16.94 -22.23 93.08
C TRP A 56 -15.59 -22.62 93.69
N ASP A 57 -15.24 -23.89 93.55
CA ASP A 57 -13.97 -24.45 94.01
C ASP A 57 -12.99 -24.44 92.84
N PHE A 58 -11.98 -23.58 92.89
CA PHE A 58 -10.99 -23.40 91.81
C PHE A 58 -9.99 -24.57 91.70
N GLU A 59 -10.15 -25.61 92.51
CA GLU A 59 -9.46 -26.89 92.36
C GLU A 59 -10.27 -27.87 91.47
N ALA A 60 -11.59 -27.67 91.35
CA ALA A 60 -12.48 -28.40 90.44
C ALA A 60 -12.55 -27.79 89.02
N THR A 61 -11.94 -26.61 88.79
CA THR A 61 -11.87 -25.98 87.45
C THR A 61 -11.03 -26.78 86.45
N GLY A 62 -10.24 -27.76 86.90
CA GLY A 62 -9.60 -28.75 86.02
C GLY A 62 -10.61 -29.61 85.24
N GLN A 63 -11.74 -29.99 85.85
CA GLN A 63 -12.80 -30.76 85.18
C GLN A 63 -13.63 -29.93 84.20
N LEU A 64 -13.73 -28.62 84.44
CA LEU A 64 -14.26 -27.69 83.43
C LEU A 64 -13.33 -27.63 82.20
N GLY A 65 -12.00 -27.66 82.42
CA GLY A 65 -10.99 -27.78 81.34
C GLY A 65 -11.10 -29.06 80.51
N ASP A 66 -11.38 -30.22 81.12
CA ASP A 66 -11.58 -31.50 80.40
C ASP A 66 -12.81 -31.48 79.49
N SER A 67 -13.86 -30.76 79.88
CA SER A 67 -15.08 -30.57 79.07
C SER A 67 -14.81 -29.71 77.83
N PHE A 68 -13.87 -28.76 77.94
CA PHE A 68 -13.42 -27.92 76.83
C PHE A 68 -12.49 -28.63 75.86
N GLY A 69 -11.78 -29.69 76.27
CA GLY A 69 -10.93 -30.50 75.38
C GLY A 69 -11.72 -31.16 74.25
N ILE A 70 -12.87 -31.77 74.59
CA ILE A 70 -13.76 -32.40 73.59
C ILE A 70 -14.42 -31.35 72.69
N LEU A 71 -14.87 -30.22 73.26
CA LEU A 71 -15.50 -29.14 72.49
C LEU A 71 -14.50 -28.43 71.57
N SER A 72 -13.27 -28.18 72.03
CA SER A 72 -12.20 -27.58 71.22
C SER A 72 -11.74 -28.52 70.11
N ALA A 73 -11.66 -29.84 70.37
CA ALA A 73 -11.37 -30.83 69.34
C ALA A 73 -12.48 -30.90 68.27
N LEU A 74 -13.76 -30.81 68.67
CA LEU A 74 -14.89 -30.72 67.73
C LEU A 74 -14.88 -29.43 66.90
N MET A 75 -14.57 -28.29 67.52
CA MET A 75 -14.46 -27.01 66.81
C MET A 75 -13.27 -27.00 65.86
N ALA A 76 -12.13 -27.59 66.25
CA ALA A 76 -10.95 -27.73 65.42
C ALA A 76 -11.20 -28.65 64.21
N SER A 77 -11.89 -29.78 64.40
CA SER A 77 -12.25 -30.67 63.30
C SER A 77 -13.24 -30.02 62.33
N MET A 78 -14.22 -29.27 62.84
CA MET A 78 -15.17 -28.52 62.04
C MET A 78 -14.50 -27.37 61.27
N ALA A 79 -13.56 -26.65 61.90
CA ALA A 79 -12.73 -25.64 61.22
C ALA A 79 -11.87 -26.26 60.12
N ALA A 80 -11.29 -27.45 60.34
CA ALA A 80 -10.52 -28.17 59.34
C ALA A 80 -11.38 -28.60 58.13
N ILE A 81 -12.60 -29.08 58.37
CA ILE A 81 -13.56 -29.44 57.31
C ILE A 81 -13.94 -28.21 56.47
N PHE A 82 -14.25 -27.09 57.11
CA PHE A 82 -14.58 -25.86 56.39
C PHE A 82 -13.39 -25.30 55.63
N THR A 83 -12.20 -25.34 56.22
CA THR A 83 -10.96 -24.92 55.54
C THR A 83 -10.69 -25.78 54.32
N TYR A 84 -10.89 -27.11 54.43
CA TYR A 84 -10.77 -28.03 53.30
C TYR A 84 -11.79 -27.73 52.19
N GLN A 85 -13.06 -27.53 52.55
CA GLN A 85 -14.11 -27.14 51.58
C GLN A 85 -13.74 -25.83 50.86
N THR A 86 -13.31 -24.82 51.62
CA THR A 86 -12.88 -23.52 51.08
C THR A 86 -11.69 -23.66 50.13
N LEU A 87 -10.71 -24.50 50.47
CA LEU A 87 -9.55 -24.78 49.62
C LEU A 87 -9.97 -25.43 48.30
N VAL A 88 -10.89 -26.41 48.34
CA VAL A 88 -11.42 -27.08 47.15
C VAL A 88 -12.18 -26.11 46.26
N ASP A 89 -13.05 -25.28 46.84
CA ASP A 89 -13.80 -24.27 46.10
C ASP A 89 -12.88 -23.22 45.47
N THR A 90 -11.83 -22.80 46.20
CA THR A 90 -10.82 -21.86 45.69
C THR A 90 -10.05 -22.45 44.50
N ARG A 91 -9.64 -23.73 44.57
CA ARG A 91 -8.99 -24.42 43.45
C ARG A 91 -9.90 -24.55 42.24
N ARG A 92 -11.19 -24.83 42.46
CA ARG A 92 -12.17 -24.92 41.38
C ARG A 92 -12.40 -23.57 40.70
N GLN A 93 -12.49 -22.49 41.47
CA GLN A 93 -12.57 -21.13 40.94
C GLN A 93 -11.30 -20.73 40.19
N ALA A 94 -10.12 -21.09 40.70
CA ALA A 94 -8.85 -20.84 40.03
C ALA A 94 -8.78 -21.55 38.66
N SER A 95 -9.18 -22.83 38.58
CA SER A 95 -9.19 -23.55 37.29
C SER A 95 -10.15 -22.98 36.26
N ILE A 96 -11.31 -22.47 36.70
CA ILE A 96 -12.29 -21.83 35.80
C ILE A 96 -11.74 -20.49 35.32
N ALA A 97 -11.18 -19.69 36.24
CA ALA A 97 -10.57 -18.41 35.91
C ALA A 97 -9.39 -18.54 34.94
N GLU A 98 -8.56 -19.59 35.08
CA GLU A 98 -7.46 -19.88 34.14
C GLU A 98 -7.98 -20.23 32.74
N ALA A 99 -9.01 -21.08 32.64
CA ALA A 99 -9.64 -21.43 31.37
C ALA A 99 -10.28 -20.22 30.66
N ASP A 100 -10.95 -19.34 31.42
CA ASP A 100 -11.51 -18.10 30.90
C ASP A 100 -10.41 -17.14 30.42
N ALA A 101 -9.32 -17.01 31.18
CA ALA A 101 -8.18 -16.18 30.82
C ALA A 101 -7.48 -16.68 29.55
N GLU A 102 -7.36 -18.00 29.38
CA GLU A 102 -6.82 -18.58 28.14
C GLU A 102 -7.73 -18.30 26.95
N THR A 103 -9.04 -18.48 27.10
CA THR A 103 -10.02 -18.18 26.06
C THR A 103 -9.95 -16.70 25.65
N GLN A 104 -9.87 -15.79 26.61
CA GLN A 104 -9.71 -14.36 26.35
C GLN A 104 -8.39 -14.02 25.67
N ARG A 105 -7.28 -14.66 26.08
CA ARG A 105 -5.98 -14.47 25.44
C ARG A 105 -6.00 -14.96 23.99
N ASN A 106 -6.63 -16.09 23.73
CA ASN A 106 -6.76 -16.64 22.38
C ASN A 106 -7.65 -15.75 21.52
N ALA A 107 -8.81 -15.31 22.03
CA ALA A 107 -9.66 -14.33 21.35
C ALA A 107 -8.93 -13.01 21.06
N ALA A 108 -8.14 -12.49 22.01
CA ALA A 108 -7.35 -11.29 21.82
C ALA A 108 -6.21 -11.46 20.80
N LYS A 109 -5.57 -12.65 20.74
CA LYS A 109 -4.57 -12.96 19.71
C LYS A 109 -5.19 -12.98 18.32
N VAL A 110 -6.35 -13.63 18.17
CA VAL A 110 -7.09 -13.66 16.90
C VAL A 110 -7.50 -12.26 16.48
N ALA A 111 -8.14 -11.49 17.36
CA ALA A 111 -8.56 -10.11 17.07
C ALA A 111 -7.37 -9.21 16.68
N ARG A 112 -6.20 -9.39 17.29
CA ARG A 112 -4.98 -8.66 16.90
C ARG A 112 -4.45 -9.08 15.52
N ALA A 113 -4.52 -10.38 15.21
CA ALA A 113 -4.09 -10.90 13.90
C ALA A 113 -5.04 -10.40 12.79
N GLU A 114 -6.34 -10.42 13.01
CA GLU A 114 -7.35 -9.86 12.10
C GLU A 114 -7.13 -8.37 11.88
N ALA A 115 -6.97 -7.59 12.96
CA ALA A 115 -6.71 -6.15 12.86
C ALA A 115 -5.38 -5.84 12.15
N ALA A 116 -4.35 -6.69 12.28
CA ALA A 116 -3.10 -6.54 11.55
C ALA A 116 -3.28 -6.82 10.06
N ALA A 117 -4.01 -7.89 9.70
CA ALA A 117 -4.34 -8.22 8.32
C ALA A 117 -5.20 -7.13 7.66
N ASP A 118 -6.17 -6.58 8.37
CA ASP A 118 -7.01 -5.48 7.88
C ASP A 118 -6.21 -4.22 7.60
N ARG A 119 -5.23 -3.90 8.47
CA ARG A 119 -4.31 -2.76 8.26
C ARG A 119 -3.44 -2.98 7.03
N GLU A 120 -2.84 -4.16 6.89
CA GLU A 120 -2.02 -4.50 5.72
C GLU A 120 -2.84 -4.43 4.43
N ALA A 121 -4.06 -4.96 4.44
CA ALA A 121 -4.97 -4.88 3.29
C ALA A 121 -5.37 -3.43 2.97
N ALA A 122 -5.60 -2.60 3.99
CA ALA A 122 -5.91 -1.19 3.81
C ALA A 122 -4.72 -0.40 3.23
N GLU A 123 -3.51 -0.65 3.71
CA GLU A 123 -2.27 -0.05 3.20
C GLU A 123 -2.02 -0.46 1.75
N ALA A 124 -2.15 -1.75 1.43
CA ALA A 124 -2.03 -2.25 0.06
C ALA A 124 -3.08 -1.62 -0.88
N ARG A 125 -4.33 -1.48 -0.41
CA ARG A 125 -5.41 -0.82 -1.17
C ARG A 125 -5.13 0.66 -1.39
N ASN A 126 -4.64 1.37 -0.38
CA ASN A 126 -4.28 2.77 -0.48
C ASN A 126 -3.11 2.96 -1.45
N ALA A 127 -2.04 2.17 -1.33
CA ALA A 127 -0.91 2.21 -2.26
C ALA A 127 -1.33 1.90 -3.71
N ALA A 128 -2.22 0.93 -3.91
CA ALA A 128 -2.77 0.62 -5.22
C ALA A 128 -3.61 1.77 -5.80
N ARG A 129 -4.42 2.43 -4.95
CA ARG A 129 -5.20 3.61 -5.34
C ARG A 129 -4.28 4.77 -5.72
N ASP A 130 -3.28 5.08 -4.92
CA ASP A 130 -2.36 6.20 -5.15
C ASP A 130 -1.54 5.97 -6.44
N LYS A 131 -1.13 4.72 -6.70
CA LYS A 131 -0.50 4.35 -7.98
C LYS A 131 -1.45 4.51 -9.17
N ALA A 132 -2.72 4.14 -9.02
CA ALA A 132 -3.73 4.28 -10.08
C ALA A 132 -4.06 5.76 -10.35
N GLU A 133 -4.12 6.58 -9.31
CA GLU A 133 -4.32 8.04 -9.40
C GLU A 133 -3.13 8.72 -10.08
N SER A 134 -1.91 8.45 -9.63
CA SER A 134 -0.69 8.96 -10.28
C SER A 134 -0.62 8.57 -11.76
N ARG A 135 -1.02 7.34 -12.11
CA ARG A 135 -1.10 6.92 -13.51
C ARG A 135 -2.11 7.75 -14.30
N ARG A 136 -3.31 8.01 -13.77
CA ARG A 136 -4.32 8.84 -14.43
C ARG A 136 -3.85 10.28 -14.62
N ASP A 137 -3.15 10.85 -13.65
CA ASP A 137 -2.60 12.21 -13.75
C ASP A 137 -1.48 12.29 -14.80
N ASN A 138 -0.62 11.27 -14.86
CA ASN A 138 0.41 11.15 -15.88
C ASN A 138 -0.22 11.01 -17.28
N GLU A 139 -1.27 10.20 -17.43
CA GLU A 139 -2.02 10.05 -18.69
C GLU A 139 -2.64 11.39 -19.12
N ARG A 140 -3.32 12.08 -18.21
CA ARG A 140 -3.90 13.40 -18.49
C ARG A 140 -2.83 14.38 -18.94
N THR A 141 -1.69 14.42 -18.25
CA THR A 141 -0.56 15.28 -18.60
C THR A 141 0.00 14.90 -19.98
N TYR A 142 0.19 13.61 -20.25
CA TYR A 142 0.70 13.10 -21.52
C TYR A 142 -0.20 13.48 -22.69
N PHE A 143 -1.51 13.26 -22.59
CA PHE A 143 -2.46 13.65 -23.64
C PHE A 143 -2.53 15.17 -23.82
N GLY A 144 -2.38 15.94 -22.73
CA GLY A 144 -2.22 17.39 -22.81
C GLY A 144 -0.96 17.81 -23.57
N LEU A 145 0.18 17.12 -23.35
CA LEU A 145 1.41 17.37 -24.11
C LEU A 145 1.25 17.01 -25.60
N LEU A 146 0.49 15.96 -25.93
CA LEU A 146 0.19 15.64 -27.33
C LEU A 146 -0.64 16.74 -28.01
N ASP A 147 -1.62 17.33 -27.34
CA ASP A 147 -2.38 18.48 -27.87
C ASP A 147 -1.47 19.70 -28.09
N LEU A 148 -0.64 20.03 -27.10
CA LEU A 148 0.31 21.14 -27.21
C LEU A 148 1.30 20.96 -28.36
N ARG A 149 1.73 19.72 -28.62
CA ARG A 149 2.61 19.41 -29.75
C ARG A 149 1.95 19.75 -31.07
N TYR A 150 0.67 19.42 -31.23
CA TYR A 150 -0.07 19.76 -32.43
C TYR A 150 -0.12 21.28 -32.66
N ARG A 151 -0.24 22.07 -31.59
CA ARG A 151 -0.18 23.54 -31.67
C ARG A 151 1.20 24.04 -32.10
N VAL A 152 2.27 23.50 -31.52
CA VAL A 152 3.65 23.83 -31.91
C VAL A 152 3.88 23.52 -33.39
N LEU A 153 3.34 22.40 -33.89
CA LEU A 153 3.37 22.09 -35.32
C LEU A 153 2.54 23.10 -36.11
N ALA A 154 1.29 23.38 -35.71
CA ALA A 154 0.39 24.29 -36.42
C ALA A 154 0.95 25.71 -36.58
N ASP A 155 1.79 26.15 -35.64
CA ASP A 155 2.48 27.44 -35.70
C ASP A 155 3.67 27.46 -36.68
N LEU A 156 4.15 26.29 -37.13
CA LEU A 156 5.19 26.19 -38.15
C LEU A 156 4.69 26.78 -39.47
N LYS A 157 5.44 27.75 -40.00
CA LYS A 157 5.08 28.47 -41.23
C LYS A 157 6.23 28.48 -42.19
N THR A 158 5.93 28.37 -43.48
CA THR A 158 6.93 28.59 -44.52
C THR A 158 6.32 29.23 -45.76
N GLY A 159 7.13 29.92 -46.56
CA GLY A 159 6.66 30.76 -47.66
C GLY A 159 6.20 32.14 -47.20
N LYS A 160 5.63 32.93 -48.13
CA LYS A 160 5.19 34.32 -47.88
C LYS A 160 3.85 34.60 -48.58
N GLY A 161 3.05 35.48 -47.97
CA GLY A 161 1.77 35.91 -48.53
C GLY A 161 0.81 34.75 -48.78
N ASP A 162 0.12 34.78 -49.92
CA ASP A 162 -0.90 33.78 -50.30
C ASP A 162 -0.33 32.36 -50.56
N SER A 163 0.99 32.23 -50.68
CA SER A 163 1.68 30.93 -50.82
C SER A 163 2.18 30.36 -49.48
N GLN A 164 1.80 30.95 -48.35
CA GLN A 164 2.23 30.51 -47.04
C GLN A 164 1.61 29.15 -46.70
N GLN A 165 2.48 28.18 -46.43
CA GLN A 165 2.11 26.87 -45.92
C GLN A 165 2.24 26.87 -44.39
N ILE A 166 1.37 26.12 -43.73
CA ILE A 166 1.31 26.04 -42.27
C ILE A 166 1.27 24.59 -41.81
N GLY A 167 1.71 24.32 -40.57
CA GLY A 167 1.57 23.01 -39.97
C GLY A 167 2.28 21.90 -40.75
N THR A 168 1.55 20.83 -41.02
CA THR A 168 2.03 19.66 -41.76
C THR A 168 2.50 20.01 -43.18
N ASP A 169 1.82 20.92 -43.88
CA ASP A 169 2.22 21.33 -45.23
C ASP A 169 3.52 22.13 -45.20
N ALA A 170 3.73 22.94 -44.16
CA ALA A 170 5.00 23.61 -43.93
C ALA A 170 6.12 22.61 -43.66
N ALA A 171 5.87 21.58 -42.85
CA ALA A 171 6.82 20.51 -42.60
C ALA A 171 7.20 19.77 -43.90
N ALA A 172 6.22 19.43 -44.75
CA ALA A 172 6.47 18.79 -46.04
C ALA A 172 7.31 19.67 -46.98
N SER A 173 7.02 20.97 -47.02
CA SER A 173 7.77 21.96 -47.79
C SER A 173 9.19 22.18 -47.28
N LEU A 174 9.44 21.96 -45.99
CA LEU A 174 10.80 21.99 -45.43
C LEU A 174 11.57 20.72 -45.79
N VAL A 175 10.93 19.55 -45.69
CA VAL A 175 11.55 18.28 -46.11
C VAL A 175 11.97 18.33 -47.58
N SER A 176 11.12 18.86 -48.47
CA SER A 176 11.43 18.93 -49.91
C SER A 176 12.60 19.87 -50.27
N ARG A 177 13.02 20.75 -49.35
CA ARG A 177 14.22 21.59 -49.53
C ARG A 177 15.52 20.85 -49.25
N VAL A 178 15.44 19.68 -48.61
CA VAL A 178 16.61 18.85 -48.32
C VAL A 178 16.86 17.95 -49.53
N GLY A 179 17.78 18.37 -50.38
CA GLY A 179 18.23 17.61 -51.55
C GLY A 179 19.68 17.14 -51.44
N PRO A 180 20.11 16.16 -52.24
CA PRO A 180 21.50 15.76 -52.29
C PRO A 180 22.36 16.92 -52.84
N SER A 181 23.42 17.27 -52.11
CA SER A 181 24.48 18.16 -52.61
C SER A 181 25.53 17.30 -53.30
N PHE A 182 25.91 17.70 -54.52
CA PHE A 182 26.91 17.02 -55.34
C PHE A 182 28.28 17.63 -55.02
N TYR A 183 29.20 16.84 -54.46
CA TYR A 183 30.60 17.27 -54.31
C TYR A 183 31.43 16.88 -55.53
N SER A 184 32.70 17.29 -55.54
CA SER A 184 33.63 17.06 -56.66
C SER A 184 33.81 15.57 -57.02
N ASP A 185 33.51 14.66 -56.09
CA ASP A 185 33.40 13.23 -56.33
C ASP A 185 31.94 12.85 -56.64
N PRO A 186 31.61 12.35 -57.86
CA PRO A 186 30.25 12.01 -58.27
C PRO A 186 29.54 10.96 -57.40
N ASP A 187 30.29 10.15 -56.63
CA ASP A 187 29.71 9.12 -55.76
C ASP A 187 29.49 9.61 -54.32
N THR A 188 30.01 10.79 -53.98
CA THR A 188 29.90 11.38 -52.64
C THR A 188 28.76 12.42 -52.62
N PHE A 189 27.62 11.99 -52.07
CA PHE A 189 26.44 12.83 -51.86
C PHE A 189 26.21 13.08 -50.37
N SER A 190 25.98 14.33 -49.99
CA SER A 190 25.56 14.68 -48.62
C SER A 190 24.25 15.45 -48.65
N TYR A 191 23.43 15.20 -47.64
CA TYR A 191 22.24 15.99 -47.33
C TYR A 191 22.52 17.00 -46.21
N ALA A 192 23.74 17.00 -45.64
CA ALA A 192 24.07 17.82 -44.48
C ALA A 192 23.96 19.32 -44.79
N ASP A 193 24.48 19.77 -45.92
CA ASP A 193 24.49 21.20 -46.27
C ASP A 193 23.08 21.74 -46.56
N SER A 194 22.27 20.99 -47.31
CA SER A 194 20.88 21.35 -47.61
C SER A 194 19.99 21.26 -46.37
N TYR A 195 20.24 20.27 -45.50
CA TYR A 195 19.61 20.19 -44.19
C TYR A 195 19.98 21.40 -43.31
N GLU A 196 21.25 21.77 -43.22
CA GLU A 196 21.71 22.89 -42.39
C GLU A 196 21.13 24.22 -42.90
N GLN A 197 21.06 24.40 -44.22
CA GLN A 197 20.42 25.57 -44.83
C GLN A 197 18.92 25.63 -44.50
N MET A 198 18.22 24.50 -44.64
CA MET A 198 16.81 24.39 -44.28
C MET A 198 16.60 24.67 -42.79
N PHE A 199 17.36 24.01 -41.92
CA PHE A 199 17.24 24.14 -40.48
C PHE A 199 17.57 25.55 -40.02
N SER A 200 18.64 26.17 -40.51
CA SER A 200 19.01 27.54 -40.16
C SER A 200 17.93 28.56 -40.54
N SER A 201 17.17 28.32 -41.62
CA SER A 201 16.06 29.20 -41.99
C SER A 201 14.83 29.10 -41.08
N HIS A 202 14.67 28.01 -40.32
CA HIS A 202 13.54 27.76 -39.41
C HIS A 202 14.01 27.26 -38.03
N ARG A 203 15.20 27.70 -37.58
CA ARG A 203 15.92 27.14 -36.44
C ARG A 203 15.12 27.18 -35.14
N ASN A 204 14.43 28.28 -34.90
CA ASN A 204 13.64 28.47 -33.68
C ASN A 204 12.45 27.50 -33.62
N ASP A 205 11.67 27.44 -34.70
CA ASP A 205 10.44 26.64 -34.75
C ASP A 205 10.77 25.14 -34.76
N LEU A 206 11.73 24.72 -35.60
CA LEU A 206 12.16 23.33 -35.68
C LEU A 206 12.88 22.87 -34.42
N GLY A 207 13.78 23.70 -33.87
CA GLY A 207 14.45 23.41 -32.61
C GLY A 207 13.46 23.25 -31.45
N HIS A 208 12.41 24.08 -31.40
CA HIS A 208 11.34 23.94 -30.42
C HIS A 208 10.54 22.66 -30.64
N TYR A 209 10.11 22.38 -31.88
CA TYR A 209 9.36 21.17 -32.24
C TYR A 209 10.11 19.87 -31.89
N PHE A 210 11.40 19.76 -32.24
CA PHE A 210 12.19 18.57 -31.94
C PHE A 210 12.40 18.38 -30.44
N ARG A 211 12.73 19.47 -29.71
CA ARG A 211 12.90 19.42 -28.26
C ARG A 211 11.61 19.03 -27.56
N PHE A 212 10.47 19.56 -28.01
CA PHE A 212 9.17 19.23 -27.45
C PHE A 212 8.80 17.76 -27.70
N THR A 213 8.98 17.27 -28.93
CA THR A 213 8.75 15.86 -29.28
C THR A 213 9.66 14.93 -28.48
N TYR A 214 10.94 15.28 -28.31
CA TYR A 214 11.86 14.56 -27.42
C TYR A 214 11.34 14.49 -25.98
N HIS A 215 10.84 15.60 -25.43
CA HIS A 215 10.36 15.65 -24.05
C HIS A 215 9.07 14.86 -23.84
N ILE A 216 8.20 14.74 -24.85
CA ILE A 216 7.03 13.86 -24.78
C ILE A 216 7.46 12.40 -24.63
N ILE A 217 8.43 11.97 -25.45
CA ILE A 217 8.96 10.60 -25.39
C ILE A 217 9.66 10.36 -24.04
N LYS A 218 10.45 11.33 -23.58
CA LYS A 218 11.09 11.27 -22.26
C LYS A 218 10.06 11.18 -21.14
N PHE A 219 9.00 11.99 -21.18
CA PHE A 219 7.92 11.93 -20.20
C PHE A 219 7.27 10.55 -20.17
N ALA A 220 6.96 9.97 -21.33
CA ALA A 220 6.37 8.64 -21.41
C ALA A 220 7.29 7.57 -20.78
N ARG A 221 8.58 7.61 -21.12
CA ARG A 221 9.59 6.71 -20.55
C ARG A 221 9.64 6.80 -19.03
N ASP A 222 9.75 8.01 -18.51
CA ASP A 222 10.01 8.26 -17.09
C ASP A 222 8.79 7.95 -16.21
N ASN A 223 7.56 8.03 -16.77
CA ASN A 223 6.31 7.92 -15.99
C ASN A 223 5.46 6.66 -16.25
N PHE A 224 5.62 5.96 -17.38
CA PHE A 224 4.80 4.78 -17.71
C PHE A 224 5.57 3.46 -17.67
N GLY A 225 6.89 3.48 -17.42
CA GLY A 225 7.69 2.26 -17.20
C GLY A 225 7.55 1.25 -18.35
N PRO A 226 7.11 0.00 -18.09
CA PRO A 226 6.92 -1.02 -19.14
C PRO A 226 5.96 -0.59 -20.26
N ASP A 227 4.95 0.22 -19.93
CA ASP A 227 3.89 0.61 -20.87
C ASP A 227 4.32 1.82 -21.73
N ALA A 228 5.48 2.43 -21.46
CA ALA A 228 5.96 3.61 -22.18
C ALA A 228 5.99 3.42 -23.70
N TYR A 229 6.29 2.20 -24.17
CA TYR A 229 6.28 1.90 -25.60
C TYR A 229 4.89 2.11 -26.23
N GLU A 230 3.82 1.76 -25.53
CA GLU A 230 2.45 1.94 -26.02
C GLU A 230 2.08 3.43 -26.14
N TYR A 231 2.47 4.24 -25.15
CA TYR A 231 2.24 5.69 -25.22
C TYR A 231 3.05 6.34 -26.34
N VAL A 232 4.33 5.98 -26.51
CA VAL A 232 5.13 6.50 -27.63
C VAL A 232 4.59 6.04 -28.98
N ARG A 233 3.99 4.84 -29.05
CA ARG A 233 3.26 4.38 -30.25
C ARG A 233 2.05 5.27 -30.55
N LEU A 234 1.35 5.79 -29.53
CA LEU A 234 0.27 6.78 -29.74
C LEU A 234 0.81 8.10 -30.28
N LEU A 235 1.95 8.60 -29.77
CA LEU A 235 2.63 9.76 -30.35
C LEU A 235 2.98 9.49 -31.82
N ARG A 236 3.56 8.33 -32.12
CA ARG A 236 3.94 7.93 -33.48
C ARG A 236 2.74 7.96 -34.44
N ALA A 237 1.56 7.53 -33.98
CA ALA A 237 0.35 7.54 -34.78
C ALA A 237 -0.17 8.96 -35.12
N GLN A 238 0.27 9.98 -34.37
CA GLN A 238 -0.03 11.39 -34.67
C GLN A 238 1.01 12.07 -35.56
N LEU A 239 2.15 11.41 -35.86
CA LEU A 239 3.15 11.96 -36.75
C LEU A 239 2.71 11.76 -38.20
N SER A 240 2.69 12.84 -38.98
CA SER A 240 2.59 12.75 -40.44
C SER A 240 3.89 12.21 -41.06
N ASN A 241 3.83 11.74 -42.31
CA ASN A 241 5.02 11.27 -43.03
C ASN A 241 6.12 12.34 -43.08
N ALA A 242 5.76 13.59 -43.38
CA ALA A 242 6.69 14.71 -43.40
C ALA A 242 7.38 14.93 -42.05
N GLU A 243 6.66 14.81 -40.94
CA GLU A 243 7.21 14.95 -39.60
C GLU A 243 8.15 13.80 -39.23
N ILE A 244 7.79 12.56 -39.58
CA ILE A 244 8.66 11.39 -39.38
C ILE A 244 9.99 11.60 -40.12
N THR A 245 9.92 12.02 -41.39
CA THR A 245 11.10 12.29 -42.22
C THR A 245 11.91 13.46 -41.68
N LEU A 246 11.27 14.54 -41.22
CA LEU A 246 11.93 15.69 -40.62
C LEU A 246 12.66 15.35 -39.31
N ILE A 247 12.05 14.50 -38.46
CA ILE A 247 12.71 13.95 -37.26
C ILE A 247 13.90 13.08 -37.65
N ALA A 248 13.76 12.24 -38.68
CA ALA A 248 14.83 11.40 -39.17
C ALA A 248 16.03 12.23 -39.66
N LEU A 249 15.78 13.25 -40.48
CA LEU A 249 16.82 14.17 -40.96
C LEU A 249 17.53 14.91 -39.81
N ASN A 250 16.78 15.35 -38.80
CA ASN A 250 17.38 15.97 -37.60
C ASN A 250 18.25 14.99 -36.80
N CYS A 251 17.94 13.71 -36.79
CA CYS A 251 18.79 12.72 -36.14
C CYS A 251 19.98 12.28 -37.02
N ALA A 252 19.86 12.36 -38.34
CA ALA A 252 20.95 12.05 -39.28
C ALA A 252 22.00 13.17 -39.36
N HIS A 253 21.55 14.44 -39.43
CA HIS A 253 22.41 15.58 -39.75
C HIS A 253 22.40 16.69 -38.69
N GLY A 254 21.38 16.74 -37.83
CA GLY A 254 21.19 17.83 -36.87
C GLY A 254 21.58 17.50 -35.43
N GLU A 255 21.04 18.28 -34.50
CA GLU A 255 21.27 18.15 -33.05
C GLU A 255 20.66 16.86 -32.46
N GLY A 256 19.79 16.17 -33.21
CA GLY A 256 19.10 14.96 -32.78
C GLY A 256 19.98 13.71 -32.70
N ARG A 257 21.16 13.73 -33.32
CA ARG A 257 22.06 12.59 -33.53
C ARG A 257 22.55 11.86 -32.27
N GLU A 258 22.47 12.52 -31.11
CA GLU A 258 22.84 11.91 -29.84
C GLU A 258 21.62 11.35 -29.08
N LYS A 259 20.98 12.20 -28.28
CA LYS A 259 19.96 11.77 -27.32
C LYS A 259 18.65 11.40 -27.99
N PHE A 260 18.28 12.10 -29.06
CA PHE A 260 16.99 11.87 -29.72
C PHE A 260 17.04 10.60 -30.58
N LEU A 261 18.12 10.37 -31.31
CA LEU A 261 18.37 9.14 -32.07
C LEU A 261 18.14 7.89 -31.22
N LYS A 262 18.68 7.87 -29.99
CA LYS A 262 18.46 6.76 -29.05
C LYS A 262 16.98 6.47 -28.82
N TRP A 263 16.14 7.50 -28.67
CA TRP A 263 14.70 7.32 -28.48
C TRP A 263 13.98 6.90 -29.75
N VAL A 264 14.35 7.49 -30.89
CA VAL A 264 13.82 7.12 -32.21
C VAL A 264 14.01 5.62 -32.46
N GLU A 265 15.20 5.09 -32.16
CA GLU A 265 15.50 3.66 -32.31
C GLU A 265 14.85 2.78 -31.24
N THR A 266 14.79 3.25 -29.99
CA THR A 266 14.24 2.46 -28.87
C THR A 266 12.75 2.18 -29.06
N TYR A 267 12.02 3.17 -29.57
CA TYR A 267 10.57 3.12 -29.73
C TYR A 267 10.11 2.90 -31.18
N SER A 268 11.05 2.59 -32.09
CA SER A 268 10.77 2.39 -33.51
C SER A 268 9.98 3.55 -34.11
N LEU A 269 10.39 4.79 -33.83
CA LEU A 269 9.59 5.97 -34.16
C LEU A 269 9.40 6.14 -35.68
N LEU A 270 10.31 5.60 -36.49
CA LEU A 270 10.26 5.66 -37.95
C LEU A 270 9.52 4.48 -38.59
N HIS A 271 8.79 3.68 -37.81
CA HIS A 271 8.10 2.48 -38.32
C HIS A 271 7.14 2.77 -39.48
N ASN A 272 6.49 3.94 -39.46
CA ASN A 272 5.50 4.35 -40.46
C ASN A 272 6.10 5.30 -41.51
N ILE A 273 7.43 5.38 -41.62
CA ILE A 273 8.05 6.25 -42.62
C ILE A 273 7.68 5.78 -44.04
N ASP A 274 7.52 6.73 -44.96
CA ASP A 274 7.29 6.39 -46.34
C ASP A 274 8.52 5.65 -46.91
N PRO A 275 8.35 4.49 -47.58
CA PRO A 275 9.47 3.76 -48.16
C PRO A 275 10.29 4.59 -49.15
N SER A 276 9.65 5.50 -49.89
CA SER A 276 10.35 6.39 -50.83
C SER A 276 11.26 7.38 -50.09
N ASP A 277 10.79 7.97 -48.98
CA ASP A 277 11.60 8.85 -48.13
C ASP A 277 12.79 8.08 -47.52
N ARG A 278 12.56 6.87 -47.01
CA ARG A 278 13.63 6.03 -46.44
C ARG A 278 14.77 5.79 -47.43
N VAL A 279 14.42 5.49 -48.68
CA VAL A 279 15.39 5.27 -49.76
C VAL A 279 16.01 6.60 -50.20
N GLN A 280 15.20 7.62 -50.46
CA GLN A 280 15.63 8.93 -50.96
C GLN A 280 16.66 9.58 -50.03
N TYR A 281 16.47 9.50 -48.72
CA TYR A 281 17.37 10.11 -47.73
C TYR A 281 18.41 9.13 -47.17
N LYS A 282 18.52 7.92 -47.74
CA LYS A 282 19.47 6.88 -47.33
C LYS A 282 19.47 6.62 -45.82
N LEU A 283 18.29 6.59 -45.21
CA LEU A 283 18.16 6.56 -43.74
C LEU A 283 18.75 5.28 -43.12
N ASP A 284 18.84 4.20 -43.89
CA ASP A 284 19.49 2.96 -43.46
C ASP A 284 20.99 3.12 -43.11
N LEU A 285 21.64 4.21 -43.53
CA LEU A 285 23.02 4.53 -43.15
C LEU A 285 23.13 5.09 -41.73
N TYR A 286 22.08 5.75 -41.24
CA TYR A 286 22.11 6.52 -39.97
C TYR A 286 21.40 5.81 -38.83
N PHE A 287 20.43 4.94 -39.13
CA PHE A 287 19.57 4.31 -38.13
C PHE A 287 19.74 2.80 -38.10
N ARG A 288 19.69 2.21 -36.91
CA ARG A 288 19.55 0.75 -36.78
C ARG A 288 18.18 0.30 -37.31
N PRO A 289 18.07 -0.95 -37.82
CA PRO A 289 16.80 -1.51 -38.30
C PRO A 289 15.64 -1.38 -37.31
N LYS A 290 15.93 -1.40 -36.00
CA LYS A 290 14.95 -1.21 -34.93
C LYS A 290 14.18 0.10 -35.02
N ALA A 291 14.76 1.17 -35.59
CA ALA A 291 14.05 2.43 -35.81
C ALA A 291 12.81 2.27 -36.72
N PHE A 292 12.88 1.32 -37.66
CA PHE A 292 11.87 1.08 -38.69
C PHE A 292 11.00 -0.15 -38.41
N ASP A 293 11.49 -1.11 -37.62
CA ASP A 293 10.74 -2.32 -37.31
C ASP A 293 10.92 -2.71 -35.83
N PRO A 294 9.83 -2.72 -35.03
CA PRO A 294 9.85 -3.17 -33.64
C PRO A 294 10.35 -4.60 -33.46
N GLN A 295 10.17 -5.47 -34.45
CA GLN A 295 10.58 -6.87 -34.42
C GLN A 295 12.00 -7.09 -34.92
N ALA A 296 12.65 -6.07 -35.49
CA ALA A 296 14.02 -6.19 -35.96
C ALA A 296 14.94 -6.57 -34.79
N LYS A 297 15.70 -7.65 -34.99
CA LYS A 297 16.77 -8.03 -34.07
C LYS A 297 17.73 -6.84 -33.93
N ALA A 298 18.25 -6.61 -32.73
CA ALA A 298 19.28 -5.61 -32.50
C ALA A 298 20.55 -6.03 -33.26
N SER A 299 20.62 -5.70 -34.55
CA SER A 299 21.85 -5.85 -35.33
C SER A 299 22.87 -4.82 -34.82
N ALA A 300 24.14 -5.16 -34.97
CA ALA A 300 25.23 -4.25 -34.69
C ALA A 300 25.04 -2.93 -35.46
N LYS A 301 25.51 -1.83 -34.85
CA LYS A 301 25.53 -0.43 -35.35
C LYS A 301 25.77 -0.41 -36.88
N PRO A 302 25.00 0.37 -37.68
CA PRO A 302 25.20 0.39 -39.13
C PRO A 302 26.64 0.80 -39.50
N LEU A 303 27.16 0.19 -40.56
CA LEU A 303 28.48 0.45 -41.15
C LEU A 303 28.53 1.90 -41.63
N GLY A 304 29.21 2.77 -40.89
CA GLY A 304 29.37 4.17 -41.28
C GLY A 304 29.64 5.12 -40.14
N GLU A 305 30.60 4.81 -39.27
CA GLU A 305 31.27 5.86 -38.48
C GLU A 305 32.31 6.51 -39.41
N VAL A 306 31.84 7.23 -40.42
CA VAL A 306 32.67 8.22 -41.11
C VAL A 306 32.46 9.51 -40.35
N ASP A 307 33.44 9.85 -39.53
CA ASP A 307 33.53 11.17 -38.92
C ASP A 307 33.53 12.22 -40.05
N PRO A 308 32.51 13.09 -40.16
CA PRO A 308 32.46 14.14 -41.18
C PRO A 308 33.63 15.13 -41.06
N LEU A 309 34.34 15.12 -39.93
CA LEU A 309 35.53 15.94 -39.69
C LEU A 309 36.84 15.29 -40.13
N SER A 310 36.85 14.03 -40.57
CA SER A 310 38.07 13.34 -41.01
C SER A 310 38.51 13.67 -42.45
N VAL A 311 37.72 14.44 -43.20
CA VAL A 311 38.05 14.90 -44.57
C VAL A 311 38.67 16.30 -44.59
N ALA A 312 38.88 16.91 -43.41
CA ALA A 312 39.51 18.22 -43.27
C ALA A 312 40.83 18.14 -42.49
N THR A 313 41.82 17.42 -43.05
CA THR A 313 43.26 17.58 -42.74
C THR A 313 44.09 17.18 -43.95
#